data_AF-A0A1G4TIH9-F1
#
_entry.id   AF-A0A1G4TIH9-F1
#
_cell.length_a   1.000
_cell.length_b   1.000
_cell.length_c   1.000
_cell.angle_alpha   90.00
_cell.angle_beta   90.00
_cell.angle_gamma   90.00
#
_symmetry.space_group_name_H-M   'P 1'
#
loop_
_entity.id
_entity.type
_entity.pdbx_description
1 polymer ?
#
loop_
_entity_poly.entity_id
_entity_poly.type
_entity_poly.pdbx_seq_one_letter_code
_entity_poly.pdbx_strand_id
1 'polypeptide(L)'
;MGISKKNRRKIIRQGKVFYWYVNPDYDDAGKIKVHILSEDKKFIVAYEIGQVSRMGKSPYLVVIGQEFNGYSLQRTGYIRAWTPAWDDFPATPLLVGKIIDWCYSEKQEIVLVDWKGELISGV
;
A
#
# COMPACT_ATOMS: atom_id res chain seq x y z
N MET A 1 -9.13 17.30 -8.92
CA MET A 1 -7.72 17.67 -8.60
C MET A 1 -6.79 16.71 -9.30
N GLY A 2 -5.92 17.19 -10.21
CA GLY A 2 -4.98 16.33 -10.95
C GLY A 2 -3.80 15.84 -10.10
N ILE A 3 -3.10 14.84 -10.62
CA ILE A 3 -1.83 14.33 -10.07
C ILE A 3 -0.68 14.97 -10.85
N SER A 4 0.34 15.44 -10.13
CA SER A 4 1.62 15.79 -10.77
C SER A 4 2.27 14.53 -11.32
N LYS A 5 2.41 14.46 -12.64
CA LYS A 5 2.97 13.29 -13.36
C LYS A 5 4.50 13.21 -13.28
N LYS A 6 5.17 14.26 -12.78
CA LYS A 6 6.64 14.34 -12.73
C LYS A 6 7.20 13.25 -11.82
N ASN A 7 8.17 12.48 -12.32
CA ASN A 7 8.87 11.38 -11.62
C ASN A 7 7.99 10.20 -11.16
N ARG A 8 6.79 10.02 -11.74
CA ARG A 8 5.90 8.89 -11.43
C ARG A 8 5.80 7.93 -12.60
N ARG A 9 5.84 6.64 -12.32
CA ARG A 9 5.62 5.56 -13.27
C ARG A 9 4.12 5.30 -13.40
N LYS A 10 3.64 5.05 -14.61
CA LYS A 10 2.24 4.71 -14.90
C LYS A 10 2.09 3.19 -14.96
N ILE A 11 0.97 2.67 -14.45
CA ILE A 11 0.54 1.28 -14.64
C ILE A 11 -0.97 1.24 -14.84
N ILE A 12 -1.45 0.34 -15.70
CA ILE A 12 -2.89 0.13 -15.94
C ILE A 12 -3.25 -1.23 -15.36
N ARG A 13 -4.25 -1.26 -14.49
CA ARG A 13 -4.77 -2.48 -13.86
C ARG A 13 -6.28 -2.35 -13.71
N GLN A 14 -7.01 -3.43 -13.96
CA GLN A 14 -8.48 -3.46 -13.81
C GLN A 14 -9.20 -2.33 -14.56
N GLY A 15 -8.69 -1.94 -15.74
CA GLY A 15 -9.21 -0.82 -16.54
C GLY A 15 -8.98 0.58 -15.96
N LYS A 16 -8.34 0.70 -14.79
CA LYS A 16 -8.01 1.97 -14.13
C LYS A 16 -6.53 2.33 -14.32
N VAL A 17 -6.25 3.63 -14.36
CA VAL A 17 -4.89 4.18 -14.39
C VAL A 17 -4.40 4.42 -12.97
N PHE A 18 -3.21 3.90 -12.69
CA PHE A 18 -2.49 4.16 -11.45
C PHE A 18 -1.14 4.79 -11.73
N TYR A 19 -0.68 5.58 -10.78
CA TYR A 19 0.65 6.15 -10.73
C TYR A 19 1.37 5.64 -9.50
N TRP A 20 2.67 5.37 -9.64
CA TRP A 20 3.49 4.94 -8.52
C TRP A 20 4.88 5.55 -8.58
N TYR A 21 5.51 5.67 -7.41
CA TYR A 21 6.87 6.16 -7.26
C TYR A 21 7.49 5.58 -6.00
N VAL A 22 8.82 5.55 -5.98
CA VAL A 22 9.61 5.15 -4.82
C VAL A 22 10.15 6.42 -4.16
N ASN A 23 10.02 6.54 -2.85
CA ASN A 23 10.63 7.63 -2.10
C ASN A 23 11.27 7.10 -0.81
N PRO A 24 12.51 7.47 -0.47
CA PRO A 24 13.01 7.31 0.88
C PRO A 24 12.20 8.20 1.84
N ASP A 25 11.74 7.61 2.92
CA ASP A 25 11.07 8.30 4.02
C ASP A 25 12.13 8.61 5.09
N TYR A 26 12.69 9.82 5.04
CA TYR A 26 13.78 10.24 5.91
C TYR A 26 13.34 10.40 7.37
N ASP A 27 12.05 10.68 7.62
CA ASP A 27 11.47 10.75 8.96
C ASP A 27 11.29 9.35 9.59
N ASP A 28 11.26 8.29 8.77
CA ASP A 28 11.11 6.90 9.19
C ASP A 28 12.44 6.14 9.01
N ALA A 29 13.54 6.70 9.51
CA ALA A 29 14.88 6.11 9.45
C ALA A 29 15.39 5.78 8.03
N GLY A 30 14.95 6.52 7.01
CA GLY A 30 15.38 6.34 5.62
C GLY A 30 14.78 5.12 4.92
N LYS A 31 13.69 4.56 5.46
CA LYS A 31 13.00 3.42 4.85
C LYS A 31 12.49 3.76 3.46
N ILE A 32 12.64 2.83 2.53
CA ILE A 32 12.22 3.02 1.14
C ILE A 32 10.78 2.58 0.99
N LYS A 33 9.88 3.50 0.61
CA LYS A 33 8.45 3.21 0.41
C LYS A 33 8.07 3.35 -1.06
N VAL A 34 7.24 2.41 -1.52
CA VAL A 34 6.50 2.53 -2.78
C VAL A 34 5.14 3.15 -2.48
N HIS A 35 4.86 4.27 -3.13
CA HIS A 35 3.56 4.91 -3.10
C HIS A 35 2.80 4.59 -4.38
N ILE A 36 1.52 4.24 -4.26
CA ILE A 36 0.64 3.91 -5.38
C ILE A 36 -0.66 4.70 -5.21
N LEU A 37 -1.14 5.33 -6.29
CA LEU A 37 -2.35 6.13 -6.27
C LEU A 37 -3.11 6.10 -7.60
N SER A 38 -4.44 6.15 -7.56
CA SER A 38 -5.30 6.33 -8.74
C SER A 38 -5.38 7.78 -9.17
N GLU A 39 -5.77 8.05 -10.43
CA GLU A 39 -5.92 9.41 -10.98
C GLU A 39 -6.83 10.33 -10.17
N ASP A 40 -7.93 9.79 -9.66
CA ASP A 40 -8.90 10.51 -8.83
C ASP A 40 -8.48 10.64 -7.36
N LYS A 41 -7.31 10.08 -6.99
CA LYS A 41 -6.76 10.02 -5.63
C LYS A 41 -7.68 9.35 -4.62
N LYS A 42 -8.69 8.60 -5.06
CA LYS A 42 -9.52 7.80 -4.16
C LYS A 42 -8.79 6.57 -3.66
N PHE A 43 -7.96 5.96 -4.51
CA PHE A 43 -7.01 4.94 -4.11
C PHE A 43 -5.66 5.59 -3.80
N ILE A 44 -5.16 5.41 -2.57
CA ILE A 44 -3.82 5.81 -2.17
C ILE A 44 -3.30 4.80 -1.16
N VAL A 45 -2.17 4.17 -1.45
CA VAL A 45 -1.51 3.23 -0.54
C VAL A 45 0.01 3.46 -0.54
N ALA A 46 0.65 3.06 0.56
CA ALA A 46 2.11 3.05 0.67
C ALA A 46 2.57 1.70 1.25
N TYR A 47 3.59 1.13 0.64
CA TYR A 47 4.18 -0.15 1.01
C TYR A 47 5.68 0.03 1.27
N GLU A 48 6.17 -0.50 2.38
CA GLU A 48 7.60 -0.45 2.70
C GLU A 48 8.36 -1.61 2.04
N ILE A 49 9.38 -1.29 1.24
CA ILE A 49 10.18 -2.24 0.47
C ILE A 49 11.19 -2.95 1.38
N GLY A 50 11.33 -4.27 1.21
CA GLY A 50 12.23 -5.10 2.01
C GLY A 50 11.70 -5.41 3.41
N GLN A 51 10.40 -5.22 3.68
CA GLN A 51 9.85 -5.53 4.99
C GLN A 51 9.74 -7.05 5.21
N VAL A 52 9.55 -7.84 4.15
CA VAL A 52 9.43 -9.31 4.26
C VAL A 52 10.71 -9.95 4.79
N SER A 53 11.87 -9.38 4.45
CA SER A 53 13.17 -9.85 4.91
C SER A 53 13.49 -9.48 6.36
N ARG A 54 12.63 -8.73 7.06
CA ARG A 54 12.84 -8.33 8.45
C ARG A 54 12.33 -9.42 9.38
N MET A 55 13.25 -10.03 10.12
CA MET A 55 12.91 -11.06 11.09
C MET A 55 11.84 -10.58 12.10
N GLY A 56 10.82 -11.42 12.31
CA GLY A 56 9.85 -11.27 13.38
C GLY A 56 8.75 -10.23 13.13
N LYS A 57 8.58 -9.71 11.90
CA LYS A 57 7.51 -8.77 11.58
C LYS A 57 6.68 -9.24 10.40
N SER A 58 5.36 -9.18 10.56
CA SER A 58 4.43 -9.41 9.46
C SER A 58 4.40 -8.19 8.56
N PRO A 59 4.49 -8.37 7.23
CA PRO A 59 4.43 -7.27 6.30
C PRO A 59 3.05 -6.61 6.33
N TYR A 60 3.02 -5.29 6.20
CA TYR A 60 1.78 -4.53 6.13
C TYR A 60 1.79 -3.47 5.03
N LEU A 61 0.59 -3.05 4.64
CA LEU A 61 0.33 -1.96 3.71
C LEU A 61 -0.33 -0.81 4.46
N VAL A 62 0.13 0.41 4.22
CA VAL A 62 -0.53 1.62 4.70
C VAL A 62 -1.58 2.04 3.68
N VAL A 63 -2.84 2.10 4.09
CA VAL A 63 -3.94 2.60 3.25
C VAL A 63 -4.30 4.01 3.68
N ILE A 64 -4.18 4.94 2.74
CA ILE A 64 -4.34 6.39 2.92
C ILE A 64 -5.64 6.85 2.24
N GLY A 65 -5.95 6.28 1.07
CA GLY A 65 -7.15 6.58 0.29
C GLY A 65 -8.41 5.93 0.84
N GLN A 66 -9.53 6.26 0.22
CA GLN A 66 -10.86 5.74 0.57
C GLN A 66 -11.24 4.47 -0.20
N GLU A 67 -10.63 4.22 -1.36
CA GLU A 67 -10.86 3.00 -2.15
C GLU A 67 -9.96 1.86 -1.66
N PHE A 68 -10.56 0.89 -0.96
CA PHE A 68 -9.94 -0.38 -0.58
C PHE A 68 -11.04 -1.44 -0.39
N ASN A 69 -11.06 -2.47 -1.25
CA ASN A 69 -12.13 -3.47 -1.24
C ASN A 69 -12.04 -4.38 -0.01
N GLY A 70 -13.19 -4.83 0.49
CA GLY A 70 -13.28 -5.60 1.73
C GLY A 70 -13.24 -4.73 2.99
N TYR A 71 -13.12 -3.40 2.85
CA TYR A 71 -13.10 -2.48 3.97
C TYR A 71 -13.77 -1.14 3.65
N SER A 72 -15.07 -1.02 3.94
CA SER A 72 -15.76 0.28 3.84
C SER A 72 -15.52 1.08 5.10
N LEU A 73 -14.90 2.26 5.00
CA LEU A 73 -14.74 3.12 6.17
C LEU A 73 -15.35 4.50 5.97
N GLN A 74 -16.39 4.76 6.78
CA GLN A 74 -16.57 6.05 7.40
C GLN A 74 -15.45 6.24 8.44
N ARG A 75 -14.25 6.71 8.03
CA ARG A 75 -13.17 7.02 8.99
C ARG A 75 -12.41 8.30 8.70
N THR A 76 -11.84 8.81 9.78
CA THR A 76 -10.78 9.80 9.84
C THR A 76 -9.42 9.08 10.00
N GLY A 77 -8.51 9.23 9.03
CA GLY A 77 -7.10 8.82 9.15
C GLY A 77 -6.67 7.60 8.32
N TYR A 78 -5.39 7.24 8.42
CA TYR A 78 -4.76 6.14 7.70
C TYR A 78 -4.85 4.83 8.49
N ILE A 79 -5.00 3.70 7.80
CA ILE A 79 -4.97 2.37 8.41
C ILE A 79 -3.75 1.59 7.94
N ARG A 80 -3.42 0.52 8.66
CA ARG A 80 -2.41 -0.46 8.23
C ARG A 80 -3.06 -1.83 8.21
N ALA A 81 -2.87 -2.55 7.11
CA ALA A 81 -3.43 -3.88 6.91
C ALA A 81 -2.30 -4.87 6.65
N TRP A 82 -2.35 -6.05 7.27
CA TRP A 82 -1.42 -7.13 6.94
C TRP A 82 -1.51 -7.52 5.47
N THR A 83 -0.36 -7.81 4.89
CA THR A 83 -0.26 -8.30 3.52
C THR A 83 0.31 -9.70 3.50
N PRO A 84 0.11 -10.45 2.40
CA PRO A 84 0.94 -11.61 2.11
C PRO A 84 2.42 -11.22 2.05
N ALA A 85 3.29 -12.21 2.25
CA ALA A 85 4.71 -12.05 1.96
C ALA A 85 4.90 -11.99 0.43
N TRP A 86 5.36 -10.84 -0.06
CA TRP A 86 5.73 -10.65 -1.46
C TRP A 86 7.24 -10.63 -1.63
N ASP A 87 7.71 -10.98 -2.83
CA ASP A 87 9.06 -10.62 -3.25
C ASP A 87 9.10 -9.10 -3.46
N ASP A 88 9.58 -8.41 -2.42
CA ASP A 88 9.33 -6.99 -2.23
C ASP A 88 10.57 -6.10 -2.37
N PHE A 89 11.70 -6.68 -2.76
CA PHE A 89 12.95 -5.95 -3.02
C PHE A 89 13.66 -6.49 -4.28
N PRO A 90 13.90 -5.66 -5.33
CA PRO A 90 13.62 -4.22 -5.42
C PRO A 90 12.16 -3.89 -5.77
N ALA A 91 11.80 -2.60 -5.73
CA ALA A 91 10.49 -2.11 -6.17
C ALA A 91 10.27 -2.30 -7.69
N THR A 92 9.42 -3.25 -8.07
CA THR A 92 9.13 -3.58 -9.48
C THR A 92 7.69 -3.25 -9.88
N PRO A 93 7.40 -3.04 -11.19
CA PRO A 93 6.02 -2.95 -11.68
C PRO A 93 5.18 -4.20 -11.35
N LEU A 94 5.82 -5.38 -11.24
CA LEU A 94 5.16 -6.63 -10.87
C LEU A 94 4.66 -6.59 -9.41
N LEU A 95 5.50 -6.15 -8.47
CA LEU A 95 5.12 -5.94 -7.08
C LEU A 95 3.96 -4.94 -6.97
N VAL A 96 4.06 -3.81 -7.67
CA VAL A 96 3.01 -2.78 -7.71
C VAL A 96 1.69 -3.36 -8.22
N GLY A 97 1.73 -4.17 -9.29
CA GLY A 97 0.56 -4.88 -9.80
C GLY A 97 -0.06 -5.79 -8.75
N LYS A 98 0.76 -6.60 -8.05
CA LYS A 98 0.30 -7.49 -6.98
C LYS A 98 -0.38 -6.72 -5.84
N ILE A 99 0.18 -5.58 -5.43
CA ILE A 99 -0.42 -4.73 -4.39
C ILE A 99 -1.79 -4.23 -4.84
N ILE A 100 -1.90 -3.70 -6.07
CA ILE A 100 -3.18 -3.21 -6.61
C ILE A 100 -4.21 -4.35 -6.67
N ASP A 101 -3.81 -5.49 -7.25
CA ASP A 101 -4.71 -6.64 -7.39
C ASP A 101 -5.16 -7.18 -6.03
N TRP A 102 -4.27 -7.17 -5.03
CA TRP A 102 -4.61 -7.49 -3.65
C TRP A 102 -5.64 -6.49 -3.10
N CYS A 103 -5.39 -5.18 -3.16
CA CYS A 103 -6.30 -4.16 -2.63
C CYS A 103 -7.72 -4.18 -3.20
N TYR A 104 -7.91 -4.71 -4.40
CA TYR A 104 -9.20 -4.80 -5.08
C TYR A 104 -9.84 -6.19 -5.00
N SER A 105 -9.16 -7.18 -4.41
CA SER A 105 -9.70 -8.52 -4.23
C SER A 105 -10.89 -8.52 -3.25
N GLU A 106 -12.01 -9.12 -3.65
CA GLU A 106 -13.20 -9.30 -2.78
C GLU A 106 -13.07 -10.49 -1.82
N LYS A 107 -12.03 -11.31 -2.00
CA LYS A 107 -11.86 -12.58 -1.26
C LYS A 107 -10.93 -12.47 -0.05
N GLN A 108 -10.48 -11.27 0.28
CA GLN A 108 -9.46 -11.07 1.31
C GLN A 108 -10.07 -10.71 2.66
N GLU A 109 -9.56 -11.36 3.71
CA GLU A 109 -9.79 -10.94 5.08
C GLU A 109 -8.80 -9.81 5.41
N ILE A 110 -9.33 -8.62 5.72
CA ILE A 110 -8.51 -7.46 6.07
C ILE A 110 -8.23 -7.49 7.57
N VAL A 111 -6.97 -7.79 7.90
CA VAL A 111 -6.49 -7.78 9.28
C VAL A 111 -5.77 -6.47 9.56
N LEU A 112 -6.29 -5.68 10.48
CA LEU A 112 -5.71 -4.38 10.84
C LEU A 112 -4.60 -4.51 11.88
N VAL A 113 -3.55 -3.71 11.66
CA VAL A 113 -2.36 -3.70 12.51
C VAL A 113 -1.90 -2.31 12.90
N ASP A 114 -1.12 -2.25 13.97
CA ASP A 114 -0.49 -1.04 14.45
C ASP A 114 0.75 -0.66 13.61
N TRP A 115 1.50 0.35 14.07
CA TRP A 115 2.72 0.81 13.40
C TRP A 115 3.89 -0.19 13.46
N LYS A 116 3.85 -1.16 14.38
CA LYS A 116 4.82 -2.25 14.46
C LYS A 116 4.46 -3.44 13.56
N GLY A 117 3.22 -3.49 13.06
CA GLY A 117 2.68 -4.63 12.34
C GLY A 117 2.07 -5.68 13.28
N GLU A 118 1.76 -5.30 14.52
CA GLU A 118 1.07 -6.15 15.50
C GLU A 118 -0.45 -5.96 15.38
N LEU A 119 -1.22 -7.03 15.60
CA LEU A 119 -2.68 -6.99 15.57
C LEU A 119 -3.23 -5.89 16.47
N ILE A 120 -4.14 -5.07 15.94
CA ILE A 120 -4.95 -4.19 16.79
C ILE A 120 -6.00 -5.08 17.47
N SER A 121 -5.68 -5.58 18.66
CA SER A 121 -6.65 -6.26 19.52
C SER A 121 -7.58 -5.20 20.12
N GLY A 122 -8.72 -4.98 19.47
CA GLY A 122 -9.70 -3.98 19.94
C GLY A 122 -10.75 -3.60 18.90
N VAL A 123 -11.70 -4.51 18.68
CA VAL A 123 -13.12 -4.15 18.52
C VAL A 123 -13.94 -5.11 19.37
#